data_AF-A0A975J393-F1
#
_entry.id   AF-A0A975J393-F1
#
_cell.length_a   1.000
_cell.length_b   1.000
_cell.length_c   1.000
_cell.angle_alpha   90.00
_cell.angle_beta   90.00
_cell.angle_gamma   90.00
#
_symmetry.space_group_name_H-M   'P 1'
#
loop_
_entity.id
_entity.type
_entity.pdbx_description
1 polymer ?
#
loop_
_entity_poly.entity_id
_entity_poly.type
_entity_poly.pdbx_seq_one_letter_code
_entity_poly.pdbx_strand_id
1 'polypeptide(L)'
;MNYNGACIRICEALLHAECGARLGWSMSASQLGSDVELTAVNQSLSCHESNILRLRNHLRALEASPMCDIEPDEQLLRAFAEADACEHSGPVLDYLQRIETSLIEAYESALASPDTMPGIRDSIRLVLLPSVEAVLIRLKELPLPKAR
;
A
#
# COMPACT_ATOMS: atom_id res chain seq x y z
N MET A 1 23.89 12.92 14.96
CA MET A 1 22.96 12.13 14.12
C MET A 1 22.57 12.99 12.92
N ASN A 2 22.66 12.46 11.70
CA ASN A 2 22.18 13.15 10.51
C ASN A 2 20.66 12.90 10.40
N TYR A 3 19.86 13.84 10.91
CA TYR A 3 18.39 13.77 10.97
C TYR A 3 17.78 13.43 9.59
N ASN A 4 18.38 13.94 8.52
CA ASN A 4 17.92 13.68 7.15
C ASN A 4 18.08 12.21 6.78
N GLY A 5 19.18 11.56 7.18
CA GLY A 5 19.43 10.16 6.82
C GLY A 5 18.43 9.18 7.44
N ALA A 6 17.95 9.45 8.65
CA ALA A 6 16.94 8.60 9.29
C ALA A 6 15.55 8.82 8.66
N CYS A 7 15.17 10.07 8.39
CA CYS A 7 13.92 10.39 7.72
C CYS A 7 13.88 9.86 6.27
N ILE A 8 15.00 9.88 5.55
CA ILE A 8 15.14 9.28 4.22
C ILE A 8 14.82 7.79 4.27
N ARG A 9 15.43 7.04 5.19
CA ARG A 9 15.15 5.59 5.35
C ARG A 9 13.69 5.30 5.65
N ILE A 10 13.04 6.14 6.47
CA ILE A 10 11.60 6.01 6.74
C ILE A 10 10.79 6.24 5.47
N CYS A 11 11.09 7.30 4.70
CA CYS A 11 10.40 7.59 3.45
C CYS A 11 10.64 6.50 2.39
N GLU A 12 11.84 5.94 2.32
CA GLU A 12 12.17 4.80 1.43
C GLU A 12 11.41 3.54 1.84
N ALA A 13 11.33 3.23 3.13
CA ALA A 13 10.56 2.09 3.62
C ALA A 13 9.06 2.22 3.31
N LEU A 14 8.49 3.41 3.51
CA LEU A 14 7.09 3.68 3.14
C LEU A 14 6.89 3.62 1.62
N LEU A 15 7.82 4.16 0.84
CA LEU A 15 7.76 4.08 -0.63
C LEU A 15 7.78 2.62 -1.09
N HIS A 16 8.64 1.80 -0.50
CA HIS A 16 8.70 0.38 -0.79
C HIS A 16 7.38 -0.33 -0.43
N ALA A 17 6.83 -0.06 0.75
CA ALA A 17 5.54 -0.63 1.16
C ALA A 17 4.40 -0.25 0.21
N GLU A 18 4.31 1.02 -0.21
CA GLU A 18 3.30 1.49 -1.17
C GLU A 18 3.45 0.88 -2.56
N CYS A 19 4.69 0.75 -3.06
CA CYS A 19 4.96 0.05 -4.31
C CYS A 19 4.54 -1.43 -4.23
N GLY A 20 4.77 -2.09 -3.09
CA GLY A 20 4.38 -3.47 -2.84
C GLY A 20 2.86 -3.63 -2.78
N ALA A 21 2.16 -2.72 -2.11
CA ALA A 21 0.70 -2.69 -2.08
C ALA A 21 0.10 -2.53 -3.47
N ARG A 22 0.61 -1.56 -4.26
CA ARG A 22 0.19 -1.35 -5.66
C ARG A 22 0.38 -2.61 -6.51
N LEU A 23 1.50 -3.32 -6.31
CA LEU A 23 1.78 -4.57 -7.03
C LEU A 23 0.78 -5.67 -6.63
N GLY A 24 0.52 -5.84 -5.32
CA GLY A 24 -0.48 -6.77 -4.82
C GLY A 24 -1.87 -6.53 -5.42
N TRP A 25 -2.33 -5.28 -5.43
CA TRP A 25 -3.58 -4.89 -6.09
C TRP A 25 -3.59 -5.18 -7.59
N SER A 26 -2.47 -4.93 -8.27
CA SER A 26 -2.35 -5.18 -9.72
C SER A 26 -2.46 -6.66 -10.05
N MET A 27 -1.87 -7.52 -9.21
CA MET A 27 -1.94 -8.98 -9.38
C MET A 27 -3.34 -9.52 -9.05
N SER A 28 -4.00 -8.98 -8.01
CA SER A 28 -5.35 -9.38 -7.60
C SER A 28 -6.45 -8.92 -8.56
N ALA A 29 -6.18 -7.95 -9.43
CA ALA A 29 -7.15 -7.40 -10.37
C ALA A 29 -7.81 -8.46 -11.27
N SER A 30 -7.05 -9.47 -11.72
CA SER A 30 -7.57 -10.52 -12.61
C SER A 30 -8.48 -11.54 -11.92
N GLN A 31 -8.43 -11.62 -10.59
CA GLN A 31 -9.26 -12.53 -9.79
C GLN A 31 -10.57 -11.87 -9.31
N LEU A 32 -10.66 -10.55 -9.42
CA LEU A 32 -11.83 -9.76 -9.07
C LEU A 32 -12.65 -9.52 -10.34
N GLY A 33 -13.89 -10.02 -10.34
CA GLY A 33 -14.65 -10.24 -11.58
C GLY A 33 -15.89 -9.36 -11.75
N SER A 34 -16.35 -8.71 -10.68
CA SER A 34 -17.51 -7.81 -10.75
C SER A 34 -17.10 -6.36 -11.03
N ASP A 35 -17.98 -5.60 -11.68
CA ASP A 35 -17.76 -4.17 -11.96
C ASP A 35 -17.49 -3.35 -10.68
N VAL A 36 -18.10 -3.75 -9.56
CA VAL A 36 -17.90 -3.12 -8.25
C VAL A 36 -16.48 -3.38 -7.74
N GLU A 37 -16.02 -4.63 -7.79
CA GLU A 37 -14.65 -4.97 -7.37
C GLU A 37 -13.61 -4.32 -8.29
N LEU A 38 -13.81 -4.32 -9.60
CA LEU A 38 -12.90 -3.67 -10.55
C LEU A 38 -12.84 -2.16 -10.34
N THR A 39 -13.97 -1.52 -10.00
CA THR A 39 -13.98 -0.10 -9.62
C THR A 39 -13.16 0.14 -8.35
N ALA A 40 -13.34 -0.70 -7.33
CA ALA A 40 -12.55 -0.61 -6.09
C ALA A 40 -11.05 -0.78 -6.37
N VAL A 41 -10.66 -1.80 -7.15
CA VAL A 41 -9.26 -2.04 -7.57
C VAL A 41 -8.66 -0.82 -8.23
N ASN A 42 -9.33 -0.25 -9.24
CA ASN A 42 -8.81 0.90 -9.97
C ASN A 42 -8.65 2.13 -9.06
N GLN A 43 -9.59 2.34 -8.13
CA GLN A 43 -9.48 3.43 -7.17
C GLN A 43 -8.36 3.20 -6.16
N SER A 44 -8.14 1.96 -5.70
CA SER A 44 -7.03 1.61 -4.80
C SER A 44 -5.69 1.79 -5.50
N LEU A 45 -5.54 1.30 -6.73
CA LEU A 45 -4.34 1.49 -7.54
C LEU A 45 -4.01 2.99 -7.71
N SER A 46 -5.00 3.80 -8.06
CA SER A 46 -4.82 5.26 -8.18
C SER A 46 -4.41 5.91 -6.86
N CYS A 47 -4.95 5.43 -5.74
CA CYS A 47 -4.59 5.89 -4.40
C CYS A 47 -3.10 5.62 -4.10
N HIS A 48 -2.65 4.38 -4.27
CA HIS A 48 -1.25 4.02 -4.05
C HIS A 48 -0.30 4.76 -5.00
N GLU A 49 -0.67 4.93 -6.28
CA GLU A 49 0.14 5.70 -7.23
C GLU A 49 0.32 7.16 -6.81
N SER A 50 -0.74 7.81 -6.31
CA SER A 50 -0.66 9.16 -5.75
C SER A 50 0.26 9.21 -4.53
N ASN A 51 0.18 8.23 -3.63
CA ASN A 51 1.04 8.16 -2.44
C ASN A 51 2.51 7.94 -2.81
N ILE A 52 2.79 7.01 -3.72
CA ILE A 52 4.12 6.75 -4.30
C ILE A 52 4.71 8.04 -4.87
N LEU A 53 3.94 8.80 -5.65
CA LEU A 53 4.41 10.06 -6.22
C LEU A 53 4.76 11.08 -5.14
N ARG A 54 3.93 11.20 -4.10
CA ARG A 54 4.18 12.11 -2.97
C ARG A 54 5.44 11.72 -2.20
N LEU A 55 5.62 10.45 -1.89
CA LEU A 55 6.82 9.94 -1.21
C LEU A 55 8.09 10.15 -2.05
N ARG A 56 8.03 9.92 -3.36
CA ARG A 56 9.13 10.23 -4.29
C ARG A 56 9.49 11.72 -4.28
N ASN A 57 8.49 12.60 -4.23
CA ASN A 57 8.72 14.04 -4.17
C ASN A 57 9.35 14.48 -2.85
N HIS A 58 8.92 13.88 -1.73
CA HIS A 58 9.55 14.09 -0.42
C HIS A 58 11.01 13.65 -0.39
N LEU A 59 11.31 12.45 -0.93
CA LEU A 59 12.70 11.96 -1.03
C LEU A 59 13.58 12.90 -1.87
N ARG A 60 13.07 13.39 -3.01
CA ARG A 60 13.78 14.37 -3.84
C ARG A 60 14.02 15.69 -3.10
N ALA A 61 13.05 16.16 -2.30
CA ALA A 61 13.20 17.36 -1.49
C ALA A 61 14.25 17.19 -0.36
N LEU A 62 14.52 15.95 0.05
CA LEU A 62 15.59 15.58 0.96
C LEU A 62 16.92 15.29 0.25
N GLU A 63 17.03 15.63 -1.05
CA GLU A 63 18.19 15.35 -1.92
C GLU A 63 18.53 13.85 -2.04
N ALA A 64 17.57 12.97 -1.72
CA ALA A 64 17.69 11.53 -1.92
C ALA A 64 17.24 11.14 -3.34
N SER A 65 17.83 10.07 -3.88
CA SER A 65 17.37 9.46 -5.13
C SER A 65 16.36 8.36 -4.80
N PRO A 66 15.06 8.57 -5.05
CA PRO A 66 14.06 7.55 -4.71
C PRO A 66 14.26 6.32 -5.61
N MET A 67 14.62 5.19 -4.99
CA MET A 67 14.64 3.90 -5.67
C MET A 67 13.34 3.16 -5.34
N CYS A 68 12.60 2.74 -6.37
CA CYS A 68 11.51 1.79 -6.18
C CYS A 68 11.27 1.03 -7.48
N ASP A 69 12.07 0.00 -7.70
CA ASP A 69 11.77 -1.09 -8.62
C ASP A 69 11.45 -2.31 -7.76
N ILE A 70 10.16 -2.53 -7.50
CA ILE A 70 9.71 -3.74 -6.80
C ILE A 70 9.28 -4.73 -7.86
N GLU A 71 10.07 -5.79 -7.97
CA GLU A 71 9.64 -7.03 -8.60
C GLU A 71 8.86 -7.86 -7.56
N PRO A 72 7.90 -8.69 -8.00
CA PRO A 72 7.24 -9.63 -7.10
C PRO A 72 8.30 -10.54 -6.46
N ASP A 73 8.44 -10.49 -5.14
CA ASP A 73 9.31 -11.43 -4.44
C ASP A 73 8.61 -12.79 -4.23
N GLU A 74 9.37 -13.82 -3.85
CA GLU A 74 8.83 -15.16 -3.63
C GLU A 74 7.73 -15.22 -2.54
N GLN A 75 7.76 -14.32 -1.55
CA GLN A 75 6.77 -14.29 -0.48
C GLN A 75 5.45 -13.70 -0.97
N LEU A 76 5.52 -12.61 -1.73
CA LEU A 76 4.38 -11.99 -2.39
C LEU A 76 3.74 -12.98 -3.37
N LEU A 77 4.56 -13.67 -4.17
CA LEU A 77 4.11 -14.69 -5.11
C LEU A 77 3.47 -15.89 -4.40
N ARG A 78 4.01 -16.35 -3.27
CA ARG A 78 3.40 -17.44 -2.49
C ARG A 78 2.08 -17.01 -1.85
N ALA A 79 2.04 -15.85 -1.21
CA ALA A 79 0.83 -15.34 -0.60
C ALA A 79 -0.28 -15.16 -1.64
N PHE A 80 0.08 -14.71 -2.85
CA PHE A 80 -0.83 -14.64 -3.98
C PHE A 80 -1.26 -16.03 -4.48
N ALA A 81 -0.33 -16.97 -4.65
CA ALA A 81 -0.63 -18.32 -5.11
C ALA A 81 -1.51 -19.11 -4.12
N GLU A 82 -1.32 -18.90 -2.82
CA GLU A 82 -2.18 -19.47 -1.76
C GLU A 82 -3.61 -18.91 -1.85
N ALA A 83 -3.75 -17.61 -2.16
CA ALA A 83 -5.04 -16.99 -2.38
C ALA A 83 -5.71 -17.45 -3.69
N ASP A 84 -4.93 -17.57 -4.78
CA ASP A 84 -5.37 -18.01 -6.12
C ASP A 84 -5.79 -19.49 -6.15
N ALA A 85 -5.18 -20.34 -5.33
CA ALA A 85 -5.52 -21.76 -5.23
C ALA A 85 -6.93 -22.03 -4.67
N CYS A 86 -7.65 -20.99 -4.24
CA CYS A 86 -8.99 -21.07 -3.68
C CYS A 86 -10.02 -20.58 -4.71
N GLU A 87 -11.03 -21.38 -5.04
CA GLU A 87 -12.05 -21.09 -6.08
C GLU A 87 -12.97 -19.87 -5.79
N HIS A 88 -12.69 -19.08 -4.75
CA HIS A 88 -13.53 -17.98 -4.27
C HIS A 88 -12.68 -16.70 -4.12
N SER A 89 -13.23 -15.51 -4.37
CA SER A 89 -12.48 -14.25 -4.17
C SER A 89 -12.23 -13.87 -2.69
N GLY A 90 -12.71 -14.67 -1.73
CA GLY A 90 -12.50 -14.45 -0.29
C GLY A 90 -11.02 -14.36 0.11
N PRO A 91 -10.17 -15.34 -0.22
CA PRO A 91 -8.74 -15.28 0.07
C PRO A 91 -7.99 -14.12 -0.60
N VAL A 92 -8.44 -13.66 -1.77
CA VAL A 92 -7.89 -12.47 -2.43
C VAL A 92 -8.24 -11.21 -1.64
N LEU A 93 -9.51 -11.06 -1.23
CA LEU A 93 -9.94 -9.93 -0.40
C LEU A 93 -9.22 -9.93 0.96
N ASP A 94 -9.04 -11.10 1.59
CA ASP A 94 -8.29 -11.23 2.84
C ASP A 94 -6.82 -10.86 2.66
N TYR A 95 -6.19 -11.28 1.56
CA TYR A 95 -4.82 -10.89 1.22
C TYR A 95 -4.68 -9.38 1.05
N LEU A 96 -5.59 -8.74 0.29
CA LEU A 96 -5.61 -7.30 0.12
C LEU A 96 -5.85 -6.57 1.45
N GLN A 97 -6.73 -7.08 2.33
CA GLN A 97 -6.95 -6.48 3.65
C GLN A 97 -5.70 -6.54 4.52
N ARG A 98 -4.93 -7.64 4.44
CA ARG A 98 -3.65 -7.78 5.15
C ARG A 98 -2.62 -6.78 4.63
N ILE A 99 -2.51 -6.61 3.31
CA ILE A 99 -1.64 -5.59 2.70
C ILE A 99 -1.96 -4.19 3.27
N GLU A 100 -3.23 -3.78 3.19
CA GLU A 100 -3.64 -2.45 3.66
C GLU A 100 -3.40 -2.27 5.16
N THR A 101 -3.66 -3.31 5.95
CA THR A 101 -3.43 -3.28 7.40
C THR A 101 -1.95 -3.10 7.72
N SER A 102 -1.06 -3.87 7.07
CA SER A 102 0.39 -3.72 7.25
C SER A 102 0.90 -2.36 6.78
N LEU A 103 0.29 -1.77 5.74
CA LEU A 103 0.63 -0.44 5.26
C LEU A 103 0.22 0.66 6.26
N ILE A 104 -0.96 0.53 6.88
CA ILE A 104 -1.41 1.41 7.98
C ILE A 104 -0.42 1.34 9.15
N GLU A 105 -0.04 0.13 9.59
CA GLU A 105 0.93 -0.07 10.67
C GLU A 105 2.29 0.58 10.35
N ALA A 106 2.75 0.51 9.10
CA ALA A 106 3.97 1.16 8.65
C ALA A 106 3.87 2.69 8.76
N TYR A 107 2.73 3.28 8.38
CA TYR A 107 2.50 4.72 8.54
C TYR A 107 2.42 5.14 10.01
N GLU A 108 1.73 4.38 10.85
CA GLU A 108 1.65 4.66 12.29
C GLU A 108 3.03 4.58 12.96
N SER A 109 3.84 3.59 12.60
CA SER A 109 5.23 3.46 13.04
C SER A 109 6.07 4.68 12.62
N ALA A 110 5.92 5.14 11.37
CA ALA A 110 6.56 6.36 10.91
C ALA A 110 6.08 7.60 11.69
N LEU A 111 4.81 7.71 12.05
CA LEU A 111 4.29 8.82 12.87
C LEU A 111 4.84 8.81 14.30
N ALA A 112 5.03 7.62 14.88
CA ALA A 112 5.59 7.45 16.22
C ALA A 112 7.10 7.72 16.28
N SER A 113 7.81 7.53 15.17
CA SER A 113 9.27 7.73 15.12
C SER A 113 9.66 9.19 15.39
N PRO A 114 10.62 9.47 16.30
CA PRO A 114 11.16 10.81 16.49
C PRO A 114 11.93 11.32 15.27
N ASP A 115 12.42 10.42 14.43
CA ASP A 115 13.23 10.75 13.25
C ASP A 115 12.40 11.23 12.05
N THR A 116 11.08 11.12 12.11
CA THR A 116 10.19 11.60 11.04
C THR A 116 10.07 13.12 11.09
N MET A 117 10.52 13.78 10.03
CA MET A 117 10.48 15.23 9.92
C MET A 117 9.05 15.78 9.92
N PRO A 118 8.80 17.00 10.47
CA PRO A 118 7.45 17.56 10.59
C PRO A 118 6.65 17.57 9.28
N GLY A 119 7.25 18.01 8.16
CA GLY A 119 6.54 18.05 6.87
C GLY A 119 6.14 16.67 6.34
N ILE A 120 6.93 15.63 6.63
CA ILE A 120 6.58 14.25 6.30
C ILE A 120 5.47 13.77 7.22
N ARG A 121 5.56 14.07 8.52
CA ARG A 121 4.52 13.76 9.52
C ARG A 121 3.17 14.36 9.11
N ASP A 122 3.16 15.62 8.70
CA ASP A 122 1.95 16.30 8.22
C ASP A 122 1.41 15.63 6.95
N SER A 123 2.29 15.30 6.00
CA SER A 123 1.89 14.57 4.79
C SER A 123 1.28 13.20 5.10
N ILE A 124 1.84 12.47 6.06
CA ILE A 124 1.32 11.16 6.49
C ILE A 124 -0.07 11.35 7.13
N ARG A 125 -0.19 12.25 8.12
CA ARG A 125 -1.44 12.45 8.88
C ARG A 125 -2.59 13.00 8.05
N LEU A 126 -2.30 13.91 7.12
CA LEU A 126 -3.34 14.65 6.41
C LEU A 126 -3.73 14.00 5.09
N VAL A 127 -2.87 13.14 4.52
CA VAL A 127 -3.07 12.63 3.16
C VAL A 127 -2.80 11.12 3.08
N LEU A 128 -1.57 10.69 3.36
CA LEU A 128 -1.16 9.32 3.02
C LEU A 128 -1.94 8.28 3.83
N LEU A 129 -1.91 8.36 5.16
CA LEU A 129 -2.61 7.39 6.02
C LEU A 129 -4.13 7.41 5.80
N PRO A 130 -4.83 8.57 5.82
CA PRO A 130 -6.27 8.60 5.55
C PRO A 130 -6.68 7.98 4.21
N SER A 131 -5.82 8.09 3.19
CA SER A 131 -6.11 7.51 1.86
C SER A 131 -6.09 5.98 1.88
N VAL A 132 -5.14 5.37 2.60
CA VAL A 132 -5.04 3.92 2.79
C VAL A 132 -6.16 3.40 3.70
N GLU A 133 -6.50 4.11 4.77
CA GLU A 133 -7.65 3.79 5.60
C GLU A 133 -8.95 3.76 4.78
N ALA A 134 -9.13 4.71 3.87
CA ALA A 134 -10.28 4.74 2.96
C ALA A 134 -10.28 3.57 1.96
N VAL A 135 -9.11 3.07 1.53
CA VAL A 135 -9.01 1.82 0.75
C VAL A 135 -9.49 0.64 1.59
N LEU A 136 -8.98 0.47 2.81
CA LEU A 136 -9.35 -0.65 3.68
C LEU A 136 -10.84 -0.65 4.06
N ILE A 137 -11.42 0.51 4.32
CA ILE A 137 -12.87 0.63 4.60
C ILE A 137 -13.67 0.14 3.40
N ARG A 138 -13.39 0.63 2.19
CA ARG A 138 -14.07 0.20 0.96
C ARG A 138 -13.91 -1.29 0.70
N LEU A 139 -12.71 -1.82 0.93
CA LEU A 139 -12.42 -3.24 0.76
C LEU A 139 -13.28 -4.11 1.70
N LYS A 140 -13.51 -3.66 2.94
CA LYS A 140 -14.39 -4.33 3.91
C LYS A 140 -15.88 -4.21 3.58
N GLU A 141 -16.26 -3.23 2.78
CA GLU A 141 -17.63 -3.02 2.31
C GLU A 141 -17.95 -3.80 1.01
N LEU A 142 -16.93 -4.39 0.37
CA LEU A 142 -17.17 -5.21 -0.82
C LEU A 142 -18.03 -6.43 -0.46
N PRO A 143 -19.05 -6.74 -1.28
CA PRO A 143 -19.90 -7.89 -1.03
C PRO A 143 -19.05 -9.15 -1.09
N LEU A 144 -19.11 -9.97 -0.04
CA LEU A 144 -18.48 -11.29 -0.06
C LEU A 144 -19.00 -12.05 -1.28
N PRO A 145 -18.12 -12.68 -2.09
CA PRO A 145 -18.56 -13.51 -3.20
C PRO A 145 -19.53 -14.55 -2.68
N LYS A 146 -20.74 -14.59 -3.24
CA LYS A 146 -21.63 -15.73 -3.02
C LYS A 146 -20.91 -16.95 -3.56
N ALA A 147 -20.74 -17.99 -2.73
CA ALA A 147 -20.24 -19.29 -3.17
C ALA A 147 -20.99 -19.69 -4.45
N ARG A 148 -20.23 -19.92 -5.54
CA ARG A 148 -20.79 -20.34 -6.83
C ARG A 148 -21.24 -21.79 -6.76
#